data_AF-A0A1X0SW15-F1
#
_entry.id   AF-A0A1X0SW15-F1
#
_cell.length_a   1.000
_cell.length_b   1.000
_cell.length_c   1.000
_cell.angle_alpha   90.00
_cell.angle_beta   90.00
_cell.angle_gamma   90.00
#
_symmetry.space_group_name_H-M   'P 1'
#
loop_
_entity.id
_entity.type
_entity.pdbx_description
1 polymer ?
#
loop_
_entity_poly.entity_id
_entity_poly.type
_entity_poly.pdbx_seq_one_letter_code
_entity_poly.pdbx_strand_id
1 'polypeptide(L)'
;MWMALAMALAPVGGHRLEAPVVGAGEATVERVQYNLSWSGSWIWTPENRKWVDKDNHASIELLQGRNARFCMNGSCWEVEYAIEDEIYSFRLSASSKAYYEFWLGDFNSLEGRFWFDKSKARTEAPAAMIRMMQQ
;
A
#
# COMPACT_ATOMS: atom_id res chain seq x y z
N MET A 1 -23.68 -54.39 -59.75
CA MET A 1 -22.63 -54.85 -58.81
C MET A 1 -22.84 -54.09 -57.51
N TRP A 2 -23.25 -54.79 -56.44
CA TRP A 2 -23.29 -54.40 -54.99
C TRP A 2 -24.11 -53.16 -54.60
N MET A 3 -24.89 -53.08 -53.51
CA MET A 3 -25.56 -53.99 -52.57
C MET A 3 -26.48 -53.02 -51.78
N ALA A 4 -27.74 -53.38 -51.51
CA ALA A 4 -28.59 -52.62 -50.60
C ALA A 4 -28.13 -52.83 -49.15
N LEU A 5 -28.29 -51.83 -48.28
CA LEU A 5 -28.56 -52.09 -46.86
C LEU A 5 -29.26 -50.91 -46.19
N ALA A 6 -30.42 -51.20 -45.62
CA ALA A 6 -31.17 -50.37 -44.70
C ALA A 6 -30.74 -50.68 -43.25
N MET A 7 -30.69 -49.67 -42.38
CA MET A 7 -30.87 -49.71 -40.91
C MET A 7 -30.98 -48.25 -40.44
N ALA A 8 -31.67 -47.81 -39.39
CA ALA A 8 -32.76 -48.28 -38.54
C ALA A 8 -33.10 -47.06 -37.65
N LEU A 9 -34.36 -46.91 -37.24
CA LEU A 9 -34.84 -45.92 -36.27
C LEU A 9 -34.32 -46.23 -34.85
N ALA A 10 -33.99 -45.20 -34.04
CA ALA A 10 -34.60 -44.96 -32.72
C ALA A 10 -33.92 -43.79 -31.95
N PRO A 11 -34.68 -43.04 -31.14
CA PRO A 11 -34.22 -41.84 -30.43
C PRO A 11 -33.63 -42.20 -29.07
N VAL A 12 -32.51 -41.58 -28.70
CA VAL A 12 -31.93 -41.74 -27.35
C VAL A 12 -32.05 -40.41 -26.61
N GLY A 13 -33.05 -40.38 -25.71
CA GLY A 13 -32.88 -39.89 -24.35
C GLY A 13 -32.65 -38.40 -24.17
N GLY A 14 -33.73 -37.68 -23.85
CA GLY A 14 -33.63 -36.37 -23.21
C GLY A 14 -32.88 -36.48 -21.88
N HIS A 15 -31.76 -35.76 -21.77
CA HIS A 15 -31.14 -35.50 -20.48
C HIS A 15 -31.91 -34.38 -19.79
N ARG A 16 -32.74 -34.80 -18.83
CA ARG A 16 -33.23 -33.96 -17.73
C ARG A 16 -32.05 -33.17 -17.15
N LEU A 17 -32.16 -31.84 -17.18
CA LEU A 17 -31.42 -30.98 -16.28
C LEU A 17 -32.03 -31.17 -14.89
N GLU A 18 -31.41 -32.02 -14.07
CA GLU A 18 -31.70 -32.07 -12.64
C GLU A 18 -31.25 -30.75 -11.99
N ALA A 19 -32.17 -30.16 -11.24
CA ALA A 19 -31.95 -28.97 -10.42
C ALA A 19 -31.19 -29.33 -9.12
N PRO A 20 -30.96 -28.33 -8.26
CA PRO A 20 -29.69 -27.67 -8.00
C PRO A 20 -28.79 -28.45 -7.02
N VAL A 21 -27.47 -28.47 -7.29
CA VAL A 21 -26.50 -28.86 -6.26
C VAL A 21 -26.38 -27.72 -5.26
N VAL A 22 -26.96 -27.96 -4.08
CA VAL A 22 -26.71 -27.21 -2.85
C VAL A 22 -25.22 -27.27 -2.53
N GLY A 23 -24.59 -26.10 -2.32
CA GLY A 23 -23.22 -26.01 -1.81
C GLY A 23 -22.20 -25.40 -2.76
N ALA A 24 -22.51 -24.26 -3.38
CA ALA A 24 -21.45 -23.32 -3.71
C ALA A 24 -20.94 -22.76 -2.37
N GLY A 25 -19.85 -23.32 -1.85
CA GLY A 25 -19.17 -22.78 -0.68
C GLY A 25 -19.02 -21.28 -0.86
N GLU A 26 -19.45 -20.51 0.14
CA GLU A 26 -19.16 -19.09 0.20
C GLU A 26 -17.65 -18.95 0.04
N ALA A 27 -17.22 -18.45 -1.11
CA ALA A 27 -15.86 -18.00 -1.29
C ALA A 27 -15.73 -16.80 -0.36
N THR A 28 -15.26 -17.03 0.87
CA THR A 28 -14.73 -15.98 1.73
C THR A 28 -13.54 -15.41 0.97
N VAL A 29 -13.78 -14.28 0.31
CA VAL A 29 -12.72 -13.43 -0.21
C VAL A 29 -11.96 -12.94 1.01
N GLU A 30 -10.97 -13.70 1.44
CA GLU A 30 -9.95 -13.20 2.35
C GLU A 30 -9.34 -11.98 1.66
N ARG A 31 -9.67 -10.78 2.17
CA ARG A 31 -9.01 -9.56 1.76
C ARG A 31 -7.54 -9.74 2.07
N VAL A 32 -6.75 -10.05 1.04
CA VAL A 32 -5.29 -10.10 1.15
C VAL A 32 -4.85 -8.76 1.73
N GLN A 33 -4.34 -8.80 2.97
CA GLN A 33 -3.70 -7.66 3.62
C GLN A 33 -2.35 -7.48 2.95
N TYR A 34 -2.29 -6.61 1.93
CA TYR A 34 -1.02 -6.18 1.37
C TYR A 34 -0.42 -5.13 2.31
N ASN A 35 0.52 -5.56 3.14
CA ASN A 35 1.41 -4.64 3.85
C ASN A 35 2.57 -4.33 2.90
N LEU A 36 2.68 -3.07 2.50
CA LEU A 36 3.81 -2.60 1.71
C LEU A 36 4.75 -1.84 2.65
N SER A 37 6.01 -2.24 2.72
CA SER A 37 7.01 -1.62 3.60
C SER A 37 8.19 -1.08 2.81
N TRP A 38 8.68 0.08 3.26
CA TRP A 38 9.87 0.73 2.73
C TRP A 38 10.78 1.17 3.88
N SER A 39 12.08 1.27 3.60
CA SER A 39 13.02 1.84 4.55
C SER A 39 14.15 2.61 3.88
N GLY A 40 14.71 3.59 4.58
CA GLY A 40 15.78 4.42 4.04
C GLY A 40 16.40 5.35 5.08
N SER A 41 17.45 6.05 4.65
CA SER A 41 18.16 7.02 5.48
C SER A 41 17.82 8.45 5.09
N TRP A 42 17.67 9.31 6.09
CA TRP A 42 17.35 10.71 5.88
C TRP A 42 18.55 11.51 5.41
N ILE A 43 18.28 12.52 4.60
CA ILE A 43 19.22 13.56 4.19
C ILE A 43 18.76 14.85 4.85
N TRP A 44 19.35 15.17 6.00
CA TRP A 44 19.04 16.37 6.78
C TRP A 44 19.74 17.61 6.23
N THR A 45 19.08 18.76 6.30
CA THR A 45 19.74 20.02 5.93
C THR A 45 20.84 20.40 6.95
N PRO A 46 21.89 21.15 6.55
CA PRO A 46 23.01 21.50 7.43
C PRO A 46 22.58 22.19 8.73
N GLU A 47 21.54 23.00 8.68
CA GLU A 47 21.01 23.76 9.82
C GLU A 47 20.38 22.85 10.87
N ASN A 48 19.79 21.74 10.43
CA ASN A 48 19.00 20.85 11.25
C ASN A 48 19.73 19.58 11.67
N ARG A 49 20.88 19.27 11.05
CA ARG A 49 21.72 18.09 11.34
C ARG A 49 22.09 17.92 12.83
N LYS A 50 22.10 19.01 13.60
CA LYS A 50 22.45 19.01 15.03
C LYS A 50 21.37 18.41 15.93
N TRP A 51 20.13 18.31 15.45
CA TRP A 51 18.98 17.74 16.15
C TRP A 51 18.79 16.24 15.89
N VAL A 52 19.73 15.62 15.17
CA VAL A 52 19.58 14.28 14.59
C VAL A 52 20.31 13.25 15.46
N ASP A 53 19.63 12.14 15.76
CA ASP A 53 20.15 10.99 16.49
C ASP A 53 21.12 10.15 15.62
N LYS A 54 21.85 9.22 16.24
CA LYS A 54 22.81 8.34 15.55
C LYS A 54 22.15 7.40 14.54
N ASP A 55 20.90 7.04 14.77
CA ASP A 55 20.13 6.14 13.90
C ASP A 55 19.38 6.95 12.84
N ASN A 56 20.14 7.36 11.81
CA ASN A 56 19.64 8.13 10.67
C ASN A 56 18.84 7.25 9.69
N HIS A 57 17.82 6.55 10.20
CA HIS A 57 17.03 5.59 9.46
C HIS A 57 15.55 5.72 9.81
N ALA A 58 14.69 5.57 8.81
CA ALA A 58 13.26 5.43 9.01
C ALA A 58 12.69 4.32 8.13
N SER A 59 11.53 3.83 8.56
CA SER A 59 10.71 2.92 7.79
C SER A 59 9.26 3.39 7.79
N ILE A 60 8.55 3.04 6.73
CA ILE A 60 7.11 3.23 6.61
C ILE A 60 6.48 1.94 6.09
N GLU A 61 5.42 1.51 6.75
CA GLU A 61 4.58 0.40 6.33
C GLU A 61 3.17 0.95 6.08
N LEU A 62 2.68 0.83 4.84
CA LEU A 62 1.31 1.19 4.51
C LEU A 62 0.38 0.05 4.92
N LEU A 63 -0.56 0.38 5.80
CA LEU A 63 -1.56 -0.52 6.35
C LEU A 63 -2.91 -0.29 5.65
N GLN A 64 -3.88 -1.16 5.93
CA GLN A 64 -5.24 -0.98 5.42
C GLN A 64 -5.90 0.30 5.95
N GLY A 65 -6.76 0.90 5.13
CA GLY A 65 -7.65 1.98 5.56
C GLY A 65 -6.95 3.30 5.87
N ARG A 66 -6.00 3.74 5.02
CA ARG A 66 -5.24 4.99 5.16
C ARG A 66 -4.39 5.11 6.42
N ASN A 67 -4.05 3.98 7.02
CA ASN A 67 -3.13 3.93 8.14
C ASN A 67 -1.72 3.62 7.63
N ALA A 68 -0.72 4.18 8.29
CA ALA A 68 0.67 3.80 8.10
C ALA A 68 1.33 3.61 9.46
N ARG A 69 2.27 2.66 9.54
CA ARG A 69 3.21 2.58 10.64
C ARG A 69 4.51 3.24 10.21
N PHE A 70 4.86 4.34 10.85
CA PHE A 70 6.08 5.09 10.56
C PHE A 70 7.03 5.03 11.75
N CYS A 71 8.29 4.66 11.51
CA CYS A 71 9.31 4.57 12.55
C CYS A 71 10.51 5.46 12.22
N MET A 72 11.00 6.21 13.21
CA MET A 72 12.18 7.08 13.11
C MET A 72 12.82 7.24 14.50
N ASN A 73 14.16 7.24 14.57
CA ASN A 73 14.92 7.41 15.82
C ASN A 73 14.46 6.44 16.93
N GLY A 74 14.26 5.16 16.58
CA GLY A 74 13.80 4.12 17.52
C GLY A 74 12.36 4.26 18.02
N SER A 75 11.63 5.30 17.59
CA SER A 75 10.22 5.52 17.93
C SER A 75 9.34 5.17 16.74
N CYS A 76 8.14 4.64 16.99
CA CYS A 76 7.17 4.27 15.96
C CYS A 76 5.80 4.86 16.28
N TRP A 77 5.10 5.28 15.24
CA TRP A 77 3.75 5.85 15.30
C TRP A 77 2.86 5.14 14.28
N GLU A 78 1.65 4.79 14.71
CA GLU A 78 0.56 4.50 13.78
C GLU A 78 -0.15 5.82 13.49
N VAL A 79 -0.21 6.17 12.21
CA VAL A 79 -0.70 7.46 11.73
C VAL A 79 -1.73 7.25 10.65
N GLU A 80 -2.79 8.04 10.68
CA GLU A 80 -3.69 8.18 9.55
C GLU A 80 -3.11 9.22 8.59
N TYR A 81 -3.02 8.89 7.30
CA TYR A 81 -2.53 9.80 6.29
C TYR A 81 -3.67 10.34 5.40
N ALA A 82 -3.55 11.60 5.02
CA ALA A 82 -4.37 12.23 3.99
C ALA A 82 -3.72 12.07 2.61
N ILE A 83 -4.50 12.20 1.55
CA ILE A 83 -4.04 12.15 0.16
C ILE A 83 -4.56 13.39 -0.55
N GLU A 84 -3.66 14.16 -1.16
CA GLU A 84 -3.95 15.35 -1.97
C GLU A 84 -2.95 15.38 -3.14
N ASP A 85 -3.43 15.42 -4.38
CA ASP A 85 -2.58 15.46 -5.60
C ASP A 85 -1.42 14.44 -5.60
N GLU A 86 -1.74 13.17 -5.28
CA GLU A 86 -0.78 12.05 -5.19
C GLU A 86 0.29 12.19 -4.09
N ILE A 87 0.18 13.23 -3.25
CA ILE A 87 1.01 13.43 -2.07
C ILE A 87 0.26 12.91 -0.84
N TYR A 88 0.89 11.98 -0.16
CA TYR A 88 0.41 11.39 1.08
C TYR A 88 1.01 12.16 2.25
N SER A 89 0.23 12.46 3.28
CA SER A 89 0.71 13.30 4.36
C SER A 89 0.14 12.97 5.73
N PHE A 90 0.96 13.14 6.77
CA PHE A 90 0.53 12.97 8.15
C PHE A 90 1.35 13.81 9.13
N ARG A 91 0.83 13.96 10.35
CA ARG A 91 1.59 14.45 11.51
C ARG A 91 2.07 13.26 12.33
N LEU A 92 3.25 13.37 12.95
CA LEU A 92 3.77 12.29 13.79
C LEU A 92 2.85 11.96 14.99
N SER A 93 2.13 12.96 15.49
CA SER A 93 1.07 12.78 16.48
C SER A 93 0.07 13.93 16.38
N ALA A 94 -1.11 13.79 17.01
CA ALA A 94 -2.15 14.82 17.01
C ALA A 94 -1.68 16.17 17.58
N SER A 95 -0.79 16.15 18.57
CA SER A 95 -0.24 17.34 19.22
C SER A 95 1.06 17.84 18.58
N SER A 96 1.72 17.02 17.74
CA SER A 96 2.97 17.41 17.11
C SER A 96 2.71 18.38 15.96
N LYS A 97 3.59 19.38 15.84
CA LYS A 97 3.68 20.22 14.65
C LYS A 97 4.51 19.56 13.55
N ALA A 98 5.27 18.52 13.88
CA ALA A 98 6.09 17.78 12.94
C ALA A 98 5.22 17.08 11.89
N TYR A 99 5.63 17.22 10.64
CA TYR A 99 4.84 16.91 9.47
C TYR A 99 5.68 16.20 8.45
N TYR A 100 5.11 15.13 7.88
CA TYR A 100 5.75 14.34 6.85
C TYR A 100 4.83 14.23 5.64
N GLU A 101 5.44 14.32 4.48
CA GLU A 101 4.82 14.01 3.20
C GLU A 101 5.64 12.97 2.47
N PHE A 102 4.96 12.11 1.72
CA PHE A 102 5.59 11.13 0.86
C PHE A 102 4.80 10.91 -0.42
N TRP A 103 5.48 10.38 -1.43
CA TRP A 103 4.91 9.95 -2.70
C TRP A 103 5.62 8.69 -3.18
N LEU A 104 4.96 7.95 -4.05
CA LEU A 104 5.58 6.82 -4.73
C LEU A 104 6.57 7.39 -5.75
N GLY A 105 7.84 7.02 -5.60
CA GLY A 105 8.90 7.35 -6.55
C GLY A 105 9.09 6.26 -7.60
N ASP A 106 10.14 6.40 -8.40
CA ASP A 106 10.49 5.41 -9.41
C ASP A 106 10.99 4.10 -8.79
N PHE A 107 10.77 2.97 -9.46
CA PHE A 107 11.38 1.67 -9.13
C PHE A 107 11.18 1.21 -7.67
N ASN A 108 9.92 1.01 -7.25
CA ASN A 108 9.58 0.55 -5.90
C ASN A 108 10.14 1.44 -4.77
N SER A 109 10.39 2.71 -5.05
CA SER A 109 10.84 3.66 -4.04
C SER A 109 9.68 4.49 -3.49
N LEU A 110 9.85 4.96 -2.26
CA LEU A 110 9.00 5.94 -1.62
C LEU A 110 9.88 7.12 -1.26
N GLU A 111 9.53 8.29 -1.76
CA GLU A 111 10.26 9.53 -1.49
C GLU A 111 9.44 10.38 -0.53
N GLY A 112 10.13 11.19 0.27
CA GLY A 112 9.44 12.02 1.25
C GLY A 112 10.24 13.20 1.74
N ARG A 113 9.51 14.07 2.43
CA ARG A 113 10.00 15.36 2.93
C ARG A 113 9.39 15.66 4.29
N PHE A 114 10.19 16.24 5.16
CA PHE A 114 9.85 16.44 6.56
C PHE A 114 10.03 17.88 6.99
N TRP A 115 9.10 18.37 7.81
CA TRP A 115 9.18 19.67 8.48
C TRP A 115 8.92 19.50 9.97
N PHE A 116 9.60 20.29 10.79
CA PHE A 116 9.32 20.38 12.22
C PHE A 116 8.02 21.13 12.54
N ASP A 117 7.51 21.94 11.62
CA ASP A 117 6.24 22.67 11.76
C ASP A 117 5.45 22.73 10.45
N LYS A 118 4.28 22.06 10.41
CA LYS A 118 3.37 22.03 9.25
C LYS A 118 3.02 23.43 8.74
N SER A 119 2.87 24.42 9.63
CA SER A 119 2.48 25.77 9.24
C SER A 119 3.49 26.46 8.32
N LYS A 120 4.75 25.98 8.32
CA LYS A 120 5.85 26.50 7.52
C LYS A 120 6.11 25.71 6.24
N ALA A 121 5.46 24.56 6.04
CA ALA A 121 5.76 23.67 4.91
C ALA A 121 5.54 24.30 3.52
N ARG A 122 4.69 25.33 3.43
CA ARG A 122 4.43 26.08 2.19
C ARG A 122 5.35 27.27 1.96
N THR A 123 6.15 27.66 2.95
CA THR A 123 6.98 28.88 2.90
C THR A 123 8.46 28.61 3.15
N GLU A 124 8.80 27.44 3.69
CA GLU A 124 10.16 27.05 4.03
C GLU A 124 10.53 25.71 3.37
N ALA A 125 11.82 25.56 3.05
CA ALA A 125 12.37 24.30 2.59
C ALA A 125 12.19 23.19 3.64
N PRO A 126 12.06 21.92 3.24
CA PRO A 126 11.99 20.81 4.17
C PRO A 126 13.26 20.73 5.03
N ALA A 127 13.09 20.32 6.28
CA ALA A 127 14.19 20.08 7.21
C ALA A 127 14.99 18.82 6.85
N ALA A 128 14.34 17.86 6.18
CA ALA A 128 14.98 16.69 5.63
C ALA A 128 14.20 16.11 4.45
N MET A 129 14.94 15.42 3.60
CA MET A 129 14.42 14.58 2.52
C MET A 129 14.75 13.12 2.82
N ILE A 130 13.98 12.19 2.27
CA ILE A 130 14.28 10.76 2.33
C ILE A 130 13.87 10.07 1.04
N ARG A 131 14.66 9.07 0.65
CA ARG A 131 14.28 8.06 -0.32
C ARG A 131 14.38 6.71 0.36
N MET A 132 13.29 5.98 0.33
CA MET A 132 13.16 4.64 0.90
C MET A 132 12.97 3.63 -0.21
N MET A 133 13.50 2.43 -0.02
CA MET A 133 13.36 1.32 -0.97
C MET A 133 12.42 0.26 -0.38
N GLN A 134 11.60 -0.35 -1.23
CA GLN A 134 10.70 -1.43 -0.81
C GLN A 134 11.52 -2.62 -0.31
N GLN A 135 11.09 -3.21 0.80
CA GLN A 135 11.71 -4.41 1.40
C GLN A 135 11.13 -5.71 0.80
#